data_AF-A0AAD0AMQ8-F1
#
_entry.id   AF-A0AAD0AMQ8-F1
#
_cell.length_a   1.000
_cell.length_b   1.000
_cell.length_c   1.000
_cell.angle_alpha   90.00
_cell.angle_beta   90.00
_cell.angle_gamma   90.00
#
_symmetry.space_group_name_H-M   'P 1'
#
loop_
_entity.id
_entity.type
_entity.pdbx_description
1 polymer ?
#
loop_
_entity_poly.entity_id
_entity_poly.type
_entity_poly.pdbx_seq_one_letter_code
_entity_poly.pdbx_strand_id
1 'polypeptide(L)'
;MIAFIFTVLLLIATIGGLFTFFEICILKLFFKIENLKYIKFLKILEIMIIIISCITFISLKILIIFLSLIYFIILIYDFYKKKIDIKNFIINFVFLFGDFYVMNLAIKITSQKLPNF
;
A
#
# COMPACT_ATOMS: atom_id res chain seq x y z
N MET A 1 26.36 -11.51 2.70
CA MET A 1 25.37 -11.08 1.68
C MET A 1 23.94 -11.50 2.04
N ILE A 2 23.67 -12.80 2.26
CA ILE A 2 22.31 -13.30 2.60
C ILE A 2 21.79 -12.72 3.93
N ALA A 3 22.61 -12.69 4.99
CA ALA A 3 22.22 -12.13 6.28
C ALA A 3 21.81 -10.65 6.17
N PHE A 4 22.53 -9.85 5.37
CA PHE A 4 22.24 -8.44 5.14
C PHE A 4 20.88 -8.25 4.42
N ILE A 5 20.62 -9.04 3.37
CA ILE A 5 19.33 -9.03 2.66
C ILE A 5 18.18 -9.38 3.62
N PHE A 6 18.39 -10.39 4.47
CA PHE A 6 17.39 -10.83 5.44
C PHE A 6 17.09 -9.75 6.49
N THR A 7 18.12 -9.07 7.00
CA THR A 7 17.96 -7.95 7.95
C THR A 7 17.18 -6.79 7.32
N VAL A 8 17.47 -6.44 6.05
CA VAL A 8 16.75 -5.38 5.33
C VAL A 8 15.28 -5.75 5.12
N LEU A 9 15.00 -7.00 4.73
CA LEU A 9 13.63 -7.50 4.57
C LEU A 9 12.85 -7.42 5.89
N LEU A 10 13.49 -7.82 6.99
CA LEU A 10 12.88 -7.83 8.32
C LEU A 10 12.59 -6.41 8.81
N LEU A 11 13.49 -5.45 8.53
CA LEU A 11 13.27 -4.04 8.83
C LEU A 11 12.07 -3.47 8.06
N ILE A 12 11.98 -3.74 6.75
CA ILE A 12 10.86 -3.30 5.90
C ILE A 12 9.54 -3.90 6.40
N ALA A 13 9.53 -5.20 6.73
CA ALA A 13 8.35 -5.89 7.26
C ALA A 13 7.91 -5.31 8.62
N THR A 14 8.86 -4.97 9.50
CA THR A 14 8.56 -4.40 10.82
C THR A 14 7.98 -3.00 10.70
N ILE A 15 8.57 -2.16 9.85
CA ILE A 15 8.07 -0.80 9.59
C ILE A 15 6.69 -0.85 8.92
N GLY A 16 6.53 -1.67 7.89
CA GLY A 16 5.23 -1.87 7.22
C GLY A 16 4.16 -2.42 8.16
N GLY A 17 4.52 -3.35 9.06
CA GLY A 17 3.65 -3.86 10.12
C GLY A 17 3.19 -2.77 11.08
N LEU A 18 4.07 -1.83 11.43
CA LEU A 18 3.74 -0.70 12.31
C LEU A 18 2.78 0.29 11.64
N PHE A 19 3.03 0.64 10.36
CA PHE A 19 2.14 1.52 9.60
C PHE A 19 0.75 0.89 9.41
N THR A 20 0.68 -0.40 9.07
CA THR A 20 -0.61 -1.11 8.95
C THR A 20 -1.38 -1.17 10.26
N PHE A 21 -0.70 -1.35 11.39
CA PHE A 21 -1.34 -1.28 12.71
C PHE A 21 -1.95 0.10 12.97
N PHE A 22 -1.22 1.19 12.69
CA PHE A 22 -1.73 2.55 12.83
C PHE A 22 -2.95 2.82 11.94
N GLU A 23 -2.92 2.40 10.68
CA GLU A 23 -4.05 2.54 9.77
C GLU A 23 -5.30 1.81 10.30
N ILE A 24 -5.15 0.56 10.71
CA ILE A 24 -6.26 -0.25 11.25
C ILE A 24 -6.82 0.40 12.52
N CYS A 25 -5.96 0.92 13.39
CA CYS A 25 -6.36 1.69 14.56
C CYS A 25 -7.16 2.93 14.17
N ILE A 26 -6.69 3.71 13.18
CA ILE A 26 -7.41 4.90 12.71
C ILE A 26 -8.81 4.53 12.17
N LEU A 27 -8.89 3.48 11.37
CA LEU A 27 -10.12 2.99 10.75
C LEU A 27 -11.15 2.51 11.76
N LYS A 28 -10.72 1.74 12.76
CA LYS A 28 -11.62 1.24 13.80
C LYS A 28 -12.04 2.35 14.77
N LEU A 29 -11.08 3.18 15.20
CA LEU A 29 -11.29 4.11 16.32
C LEU A 29 -11.97 5.40 15.88
N PHE A 30 -11.62 5.95 14.70
CA PHE A 30 -12.21 7.20 14.19
C PHE A 30 -13.37 6.96 13.23
N PHE A 31 -13.25 5.98 12.33
CA PHE A 31 -14.22 5.80 11.24
C PHE A 31 -15.28 4.73 11.51
N LYS A 32 -15.13 3.94 12.58
CA LYS A 32 -16.01 2.81 12.95
C LYS A 32 -16.27 1.88 11.76
N ILE A 33 -15.21 1.55 11.00
CA ILE A 33 -15.31 0.55 9.94
C ILE A 33 -15.27 -0.85 10.56
N GLU A 34 -16.31 -1.63 10.31
CA GLU A 34 -16.35 -3.04 10.69
C GLU A 34 -15.63 -3.94 9.66
N ASN A 35 -15.70 -3.57 8.38
CA ASN A 35 -15.22 -4.41 7.29
C ASN A 35 -13.85 -3.96 6.74
N LEU A 36 -12.77 -4.60 7.22
CA LEU A 36 -11.38 -4.30 6.84
C LEU A 36 -10.90 -5.07 5.59
N LYS A 37 -11.80 -5.73 4.87
CA LYS A 37 -11.47 -6.56 3.70
C LYS A 37 -10.60 -5.83 2.67
N TYR A 38 -10.97 -4.59 2.36
CA TYR A 38 -10.32 -3.78 1.32
C TYR A 38 -8.95 -3.26 1.73
N ILE A 39 -8.72 -2.96 3.02
CA ILE A 39 -7.41 -2.59 3.55
C ILE A 39 -6.47 -3.79 3.55
N LYS A 40 -6.95 -4.97 4.01
CA LYS A 40 -6.15 -6.20 3.95
C LYS A 40 -5.72 -6.52 2.51
N PHE A 41 -6.63 -6.37 1.56
CA PHE A 41 -6.33 -6.57 0.15
C PHE A 41 -5.26 -5.58 -0.36
N LEU A 42 -5.39 -4.30 -0.02
CA LEU A 42 -4.43 -3.25 -0.39
C LEU A 42 -3.01 -3.55 0.14
N LYS A 43 -2.88 -4.04 1.39
CA LYS A 43 -1.58 -4.36 1.99
C LYS A 43 -0.93 -5.62 1.42
N ILE A 44 -1.71 -6.63 1.09
CA ILE A 44 -1.21 -7.81 0.34
C ILE A 44 -0.66 -7.36 -1.01
N LEU A 45 -1.36 -6.44 -1.68
CA LEU A 45 -0.96 -5.86 -2.95
C LEU A 45 0.40 -5.15 -2.84
N GLU A 46 0.59 -4.31 -1.81
CA GLU A 46 1.85 -3.61 -1.54
C GLU A 46 3.04 -4.55 -1.31
N ILE A 47 2.86 -5.61 -0.52
CA ILE A 47 3.94 -6.60 -0.27
C ILE A 47 4.30 -7.34 -1.55
N MET A 48 3.30 -7.74 -2.34
CA MET A 48 3.51 -8.37 -3.65
C MET A 48 4.32 -7.46 -4.58
N ILE A 49 4.08 -6.15 -4.58
CA ILE A 49 4.84 -5.18 -5.38
C ILE A 49 6.32 -5.20 -5.00
N ILE A 50 6.62 -5.16 -3.71
CA ILE A 50 8.00 -5.14 -3.22
C ILE A 50 8.72 -6.41 -3.67
N ILE A 51 8.07 -7.58 -3.55
CA ILE A 51 8.64 -8.86 -3.97
C ILE A 51 8.88 -8.89 -5.48
N ILE A 52 7.88 -8.52 -6.29
CA ILE A 52 7.98 -8.53 -7.75
C ILE A 52 9.06 -7.56 -8.22
N SER A 53 9.12 -6.34 -7.64
CA SER A 53 10.15 -5.35 -7.97
C SER A 53 11.55 -5.85 -7.61
N CYS A 54 11.70 -6.53 -6.46
CA CYS A 54 12.97 -7.14 -6.06
C CYS A 54 13.44 -8.27 -7.00
N ILE A 55 12.52 -9.05 -7.58
CA ILE A 55 12.86 -10.18 -8.47
C ILE A 55 13.12 -9.70 -9.91
N THR A 56 12.26 -8.82 -10.42
CA THR A 56 12.24 -8.46 -11.85
C THR A 56 13.02 -7.18 -12.18
N PHE A 57 13.54 -6.46 -11.17
CA PHE A 57 14.17 -5.14 -11.30
C PHE A 57 13.30 -4.10 -12.04
N ILE A 58 11.99 -4.36 -12.16
CA ILE A 58 11.03 -3.41 -12.72
C ILE A 58 10.91 -2.23 -11.75
N SER A 59 10.80 -1.03 -12.34
CA SER A 59 10.60 0.20 -11.58
C SER A 59 9.36 0.10 -10.69
N LEU A 60 9.58 0.19 -9.38
CA LEU A 60 8.58 0.16 -8.33
C LEU A 60 7.45 1.18 -8.61
N LYS A 61 7.82 2.34 -9.18
CA LYS A 61 6.89 3.41 -9.55
C LYS A 61 5.83 2.98 -10.55
N ILE A 62 6.23 2.27 -11.61
CA ILE A 62 5.29 1.80 -12.65
C ILE A 62 4.36 0.74 -12.07
N LEU A 63 4.91 -0.19 -11.29
CA LEU A 63 4.14 -1.28 -10.69
C LEU A 63 3.07 -0.75 -9.72
N ILE A 64 3.42 0.23 -8.87
CA ILE A 64 2.49 0.88 -7.93
C ILE A 64 1.33 1.56 -8.66
N ILE A 65 1.63 2.31 -9.73
CA ILE A 65 0.60 3.03 -10.50
C ILE A 65 -0.40 2.05 -11.11
N PHE A 66 0.09 0.99 -11.77
CA PHE A 66 -0.78 -0.02 -12.38
C PHE A 66 -1.68 -0.73 -11.36
N LEU A 67 -1.13 -1.10 -10.21
CA LEU A 67 -1.88 -1.81 -9.18
C LEU A 67 -2.86 -0.91 -8.44
N SER A 68 -2.51 0.34 -8.20
CA SER A 68 -3.44 1.35 -7.65
C SER A 68 -4.65 1.54 -8.57
N LEU A 69 -4.43 1.59 -9.90
CA LEU A 69 -5.51 1.63 -10.89
C LEU A 69 -6.40 0.39 -10.84
N ILE A 70 -5.82 -0.81 -10.75
CA ILE A 70 -6.58 -2.06 -10.63
C ILE A 70 -7.44 -2.05 -9.35
N TYR A 71 -6.86 -1.66 -8.22
CA TYR A 71 -7.60 -1.54 -6.96
C TYR A 71 -8.74 -0.52 -7.08
N PHE A 72 -8.50 0.62 -7.73
CA PHE A 72 -9.52 1.64 -7.94
C PHE A 72 -10.69 1.12 -8.79
N ILE A 73 -10.40 0.38 -9.87
CA ILE A 73 -11.44 -0.25 -10.70
C ILE A 73 -12.26 -1.25 -9.88
N ILE A 74 -11.62 -2.08 -9.06
CA ILE A 74 -12.31 -3.04 -8.17
C ILE A 74 -13.22 -2.29 -7.18
N LEU A 75 -12.74 -1.17 -6.62
CA LEU A 75 -13.50 -0.35 -5.68
C LEU A 75 -14.77 0.23 -6.33
N ILE A 76 -14.64 0.78 -7.54
CA ILE A 76 -15.78 1.29 -8.33
C ILE A 76 -16.75 0.15 -8.67
N TYR A 77 -16.23 -1.00 -9.09
CA TYR A 77 -17.05 -2.14 -9.45
C TYR A 77 -17.89 -2.65 -8.27
N ASP A 78 -17.26 -2.82 -7.10
CA ASP A 78 -17.97 -3.29 -5.91
C ASP A 78 -18.94 -2.22 -5.35
N PHE A 79 -18.64 -0.93 -5.55
CA PHE A 79 -19.58 0.17 -5.26
C PHE A 79 -20.80 0.14 -6.18
N TYR A 80 -20.60 -0.03 -7.50
CA TYR A 80 -21.70 -0.12 -8.47
C TYR A 80 -22.58 -1.35 -8.19
N LYS A 81 -21.98 -2.46 -7.77
CA LYS A 81 -22.69 -3.68 -7.36
C LYS A 81 -23.36 -3.57 -5.98
N LYS A 82 -23.32 -2.39 -5.34
CA LYS A 82 -23.86 -2.09 -4.00
C LYS A 82 -23.37 -3.06 -2.91
N LYS A 83 -22.17 -3.61 -3.07
CA LYS A 83 -21.53 -4.43 -2.03
C LYS A 83 -20.88 -3.58 -0.94
N ILE A 84 -20.67 -2.30 -1.21
CA ILE A 84 -20.01 -1.33 -0.34
C ILE A 84 -20.90 -0.09 -0.24
N ASP A 85 -21.12 0.40 0.98
CA ASP A 85 -21.81 1.67 1.23
C ASP A 85 -20.95 2.87 0.82
N ILE A 86 -21.60 4.01 0.52
CA ILE A 86 -20.93 5.29 0.19
C ILE A 86 -19.87 5.66 1.23
N LYS A 87 -20.17 5.49 2.54
CA LYS A 87 -19.22 5.79 3.61
C LYS A 87 -17.94 4.93 3.49
N ASN A 88 -18.10 3.62 3.32
CA ASN A 88 -16.98 2.69 3.20
C ASN A 88 -16.22 2.90 1.88
N PHE A 89 -16.90 3.28 0.79
CA PHE A 89 -16.27 3.64 -0.47
C PHE A 89 -15.36 4.87 -0.31
N ILE A 90 -15.87 5.96 0.28
CA ILE A 90 -15.09 7.20 0.49
C ILE A 90 -13.85 6.92 1.33
N ILE A 91 -13.99 6.15 2.42
CA ILE A 91 -12.85 5.88 3.30
C ILE A 91 -11.79 5.03 2.59
N ASN A 92 -12.18 3.94 1.92
CA ASN A 92 -11.22 3.12 1.16
C ASN A 92 -10.57 3.91 0.01
N PHE A 93 -11.29 4.83 -0.61
CA PHE A 93 -10.76 5.73 -1.63
C PHE A 93 -9.72 6.70 -1.06
N VAL A 94 -9.99 7.32 0.09
CA VAL A 94 -9.02 8.19 0.78
C VAL A 94 -7.77 7.42 1.20
N PHE A 95 -7.93 6.19 1.71
CA PHE A 95 -6.81 5.33 2.08
C PHE A 95 -5.94 4.96 0.88
N LEU A 96 -6.55 4.61 -0.26
CA LEU A 96 -5.81 4.36 -1.51
C LEU A 96 -4.96 5.57 -1.92
N PHE A 97 -5.51 6.78 -1.81
CA PHE A 97 -4.77 8.01 -2.11
C PHE A 97 -3.67 8.32 -1.08
N GLY A 98 -3.95 8.06 0.20
CA GLY A 98 -2.96 8.19 1.28
C GLY A 98 -1.75 7.29 1.06
N ASP A 99 -1.99 6.00 0.80
CA ASP A 99 -0.96 5.01 0.49
C ASP A 99 -0.15 5.40 -0.75
N PHE A 100 -0.83 5.80 -1.83
CA PHE A 100 -0.15 6.28 -3.04
C PHE A 100 0.75 7.49 -2.78
N TYR A 101 0.28 8.45 -1.98
CA TYR A 101 1.03 9.66 -1.65
C TYR A 101 2.26 9.37 -0.79
N VAL A 102 2.09 8.59 0.28
CA VAL A 102 3.20 8.19 1.18
C VAL A 102 4.25 7.40 0.40
N MET A 103 3.82 6.47 -0.44
CA MET A 103 4.73 5.67 -1.25
C MET A 103 5.49 6.52 -2.28
N ASN A 104 4.82 7.46 -2.95
CA ASN A 104 5.47 8.35 -3.91
C ASN A 104 6.47 9.31 -3.22
N LEU A 105 6.16 9.78 -2.00
CA LEU A 105 7.11 10.51 -1.17
C LEU A 105 8.33 9.67 -0.80
N ALA A 106 8.12 8.42 -0.37
CA ALA A 106 9.21 7.50 -0.03
C ALA A 106 10.14 7.25 -1.23
N ILE A 107 9.58 7.05 -2.43
CA ILE A 107 10.34 6.92 -3.68
C ILE A 107 11.12 8.21 -3.98
N LYS A 108 10.50 9.37 -3.81
CA LYS A 108 11.17 10.66 -4.04
C LYS A 108 12.35 10.87 -3.09
N ILE A 109 12.18 10.55 -1.81
CA ILE A 109 13.24 10.66 -0.78
C ILE A 109 14.39 9.68 -1.07
N THR A 110 14.07 8.45 -1.45
CA THR A 110 15.10 7.45 -1.80
C THR A 110 15.82 7.80 -3.10
N SER A 111 15.11 8.35 -4.09
CA SER A 111 15.72 8.81 -5.35
C SER A 111 16.59 10.06 -5.18
N GLN A 112 16.32 10.92 -4.18
CA GLN A 112 17.11 12.14 -3.93
C GLN A 112 18.39 11.89 -3.12
N LYS A 113 18.53 10.70 -2.51
CA LYS A 113 19.68 10.33 -1.67
C LYS A 113 20.76 9.50 -2.39
N LEU A 114 20.72 9.38 -3.72
CA LEU A 114 21.86 8.88 -4.49
C LEU A 114 22.66 10.05 -5.09
N PRO A 115 23.57 10.71 -4.34
CA PRO A 115 24.68 11.36 -4.99
C PRO A 115 25.52 10.26 -5.62
N ASN A 116 25.72 10.35 -6.94
CA ASN A 116 26.67 9.62 -7.77
C ASN A 116 27.67 8.75 -6.97
N PHE A 117 27.51 7.43 -7.08
CA PHE A 117 28.64 6.51 -7.08
C PHE A 117 29.00 6.21 -8.53
#